data_AF-A0A158L1M7-F1
#
_entry.id   AF-A0A158L1M7-F1
#
_cell.length_a   1.000
_cell.length_b   1.000
_cell.length_c   1.000
_cell.angle_alpha   90.00
_cell.angle_beta   90.00
_cell.angle_gamma   90.00
#
_symmetry.space_group_name_H-M   'P 1'
#
loop_
_entity.id
_entity.type
_entity.pdbx_description
1 polymer ?
#
loop_
_entity_poly.entity_id
_entity_poly.type
_entity_poly.pdbx_seq_one_letter_code
_entity_poly.pdbx_strand_id
1 'polypeptide(L)' 'MKRFVRGDDRNQSFLLPEALDDYVTDTNPVRVIDVFVEELDLNDLGFEGVQPI' A
#
# COMPACT_ATOMS: atom_id res chain seq x y z
N MET A 1 5.37 -18.08 2.72
CA MET A 1 6.48 -17.16 2.34
C MET A 1 5.83 -15.90 1.76
N LYS A 2 6.19 -14.69 2.24
CA LYS A 2 5.44 -13.43 1.98
C LYS A 2 5.45 -13.13 0.46
N ARG A 3 4.24 -13.08 -0.12
CA ARG A 3 3.93 -13.05 -1.57
C ARG A 3 3.99 -11.65 -2.21
N PHE A 4 4.18 -10.62 -1.39
CA PHE A 4 4.43 -9.23 -1.76
C PHE A 4 5.30 -8.63 -0.66
N VAL A 5 6.00 -7.52 -0.91
CA VAL A 5 6.54 -6.69 0.18
C VAL A 5 5.35 -6.16 0.96
N ARG A 6 4.90 -6.95 1.94
CA ARG A 6 3.91 -6.49 2.91
C ARG A 6 4.65 -5.48 3.76
N GLY A 7 4.50 -4.20 3.40
CA GLY A 7 4.81 -3.09 4.29
C GLY A 7 4.15 -3.35 5.64
N ASP A 8 4.69 -2.75 6.69
CA ASP A 8 4.07 -2.86 8.00
C ASP A 8 2.61 -2.41 7.91
N ASP A 9 1.74 -3.10 8.65
CA ASP A 9 0.33 -2.71 8.73
C ASP A 9 0.31 -1.22 9.13
N ARG A 10 -0.40 -0.39 8.36
CA ARG A 10 -0.42 1.06 8.56
C ARG A 10 -0.99 1.43 9.94
N ASN A 11 -1.71 0.52 10.59
CA ASN A 11 -2.21 0.63 11.96
C ASN A 11 -1.25 0.04 13.01
N GLN A 12 -0.14 -0.56 12.60
CA GLN A 12 0.82 -1.19 13.51
C GLN A 12 1.71 -0.14 14.15
N SER A 13 1.23 0.41 15.26
CA SER A 13 2.01 1.26 16.16
C SER A 13 3.01 0.41 16.96
N PHE A 14 4.22 0.22 16.46
CA PHE A 14 5.32 -0.34 17.27
C PHE A 14 6.39 0.72 17.52
N LEU A 15 6.50 1.18 18.78
CA LEU A 15 7.59 1.99 19.36
C LEU A 15 8.19 3.12 18.47
N LEU A 16 7.42 3.66 17.53
CA LEU A 16 7.73 4.77 16.65
C LEU A 16 6.51 5.73 16.63
N PRO A 17 6.65 6.97 16.13
CA PRO A 17 5.58 7.98 16.16
C PRO A 17 4.29 7.49 15.48
N GLU A 18 3.20 8.24 15.67
CA GLU A 18 1.85 8.00 15.14
C GLU A 18 1.83 7.29 13.77
N ALA A 19 0.88 6.37 13.60
CA ALA A 19 0.74 5.59 12.39
C ALA A 19 0.68 6.49 11.15
N LEU A 20 1.10 5.97 9.98
CA LEU A 20 1.00 6.76 8.75
C LEU A 20 -0.43 7.24 8.47
N ASP A 21 -1.43 6.47 8.91
CA ASP A 21 -2.85 6.84 8.80
C ASP A 21 -3.30 7.92 9.80
N ASP A 22 -2.55 8.15 10.89
CA ASP A 22 -2.79 9.29 11.78
C ASP A 22 -2.39 10.62 11.10
N TYR A 23 -1.42 10.59 10.17
CA TYR A 23 -1.00 11.75 9.36
C TYR A 23 -1.76 11.90 8.04
N VAL A 24 -2.20 10.79 7.45
CA VAL A 24 -2.91 10.74 6.17
C VAL A 24 -4.35 10.33 6.43
N THR A 25 -5.17 11.32 6.78
CA THR A 25 -6.60 11.10 7.02
C THR A 25 -7.32 10.55 5.79
N ASP A 26 -8.52 9.99 5.98
CA ASP A 26 -9.34 9.45 4.89
C ASP A 26 -9.71 10.48 3.82
N THR A 27 -9.71 11.77 4.17
CA THR A 27 -9.99 12.88 3.26
C THR A 27 -8.72 13.50 2.68
N ASN A 28 -7.55 12.95 2.98
CA ASN A 28 -6.29 13.49 2.48
C ASN A 28 -6.21 13.29 0.96
N PRO A 29 -5.89 14.32 0.16
CA PRO A 29 -5.84 14.22 -1.29
C PRO A 29 -4.85 13.15 -1.79
N VAL A 30 -3.82 12.81 -1.00
CA VAL A 30 -2.86 11.73 -1.32
C VAL A 30 -3.55 10.36 -1.47
N ARG A 31 -4.73 10.16 -0.84
CA ARG A 31 -5.55 8.94 -0.97
C ARG A 31 -6.00 8.66 -2.42
N VAL A 32 -5.93 9.65 -3.31
CA VAL A 32 -6.16 9.43 -4.75
C VAL A 32 -5.17 8.43 -5.36
N ILE A 33 -3.97 8.31 -4.78
CA ILE A 33 -2.95 7.34 -5.23
C ILE A 33 -3.40 5.92 -4.92
N ASP A 34 -4.03 5.70 -3.77
CA ASP A 34 -4.55 4.37 -3.38
C ASP A 34 -5.58 3.92 -4.43
N VAL A 35 -6.56 4.78 -4.74
CA VAL A 35 -7.60 4.51 -5.77
C VAL A 35 -6.98 4.34 -7.16
N PHE A 36 -5.98 5.16 -7.52
CA PHE A 36 -5.32 5.05 -8.82
C PHE A 36 -4.61 3.70 -8.98
N VAL A 37 -3.89 3.24 -7.95
CA VAL A 37 -3.15 1.97 -7.99
C VAL A 37 -4.09 0.76 -7.99
N GLU A 38 -5.22 0.83 -7.28
CA GLU A 38 -6.25 -0.23 -7.27
C GLU A 38 -6.84 -0.51 -8.67
N GLU A 39 -6.90 0.50 -9.53
CA GLU A 39 -7.44 0.39 -10.89
C GLU A 39 -6.39 -0.05 -11.93
N LEU A 40 -5.11 -0.15 -11.56
CA LEU A 40 -4.06 -0.57 -12.49
C LEU A 40 -3.95 -2.08 -12.61
N ASP A 41 -3.94 -2.59 -13.84
CA ASP A 41 -3.48 -3.95 -14.10
C ASP A 41 -1.94 -3.98 -14.10
N LEU A 42 -1.37 -4.28 -12.93
CA LEU A 42 0.08 -4.36 -12.75
C LEU A 42 0.72 -5.48 -13.60
N ASN A 43 -0.04 -6.52 -13.96
CA ASN A 43 0.45 -7.60 -14.79
C ASN A 43 0.60 -7.14 -16.25
N ASP A 44 -0.41 -6.46 -16.78
CA ASP A 44 -0.38 -5.89 -18.13
C ASP A 44 0.68 -4.77 -18.26
N LEU A 45 0.97 -4.07 -17.17
CA LEU A 45 2.05 -3.08 -17.09
C LEU A 45 3.44 -3.71 -17.00
N GLY A 46 3.56 -5.04 -16.94
CA GLY A 46 4.82 -5.76 -16.94
C GLY A 46 5.56 -5.76 -15.60
N PHE A 47 4.87 -5.52 -14.49
CA PHE A 47 5.49 -5.64 -13.16
C PHE A 47 5.77 -7.11 -12.83
N GLU A 48 7.02 -7.38 -12.45
CA GLU A 48 7.44 -8.70 -11.99
C GLU A 48 6.86 -8.99 -10.59
N GLY A 49 6.46 -10.25 -10.34
CA GLY A 49 5.94 -10.69 -9.04
C GLY A 49 4.44 -10.47 -8.79
N VAL A 50 3.68 -10.04 -9.81
CA VAL A 50 2.20 -9.92 -9.74
C VAL A 50 1.53 -11.30 -9.74
N GLN A 51 2.09 -12.28 -10.45
CA GLN A 51 1.60 -13.65 -10.45
C GLN A 51 2.39 -14.54 -9.47
N PRO A 52 1.70 -15.34 -8.63
CA PRO A 52 2.37 -16.28 -7.73
C PRO A 52 2.99 -17.43 -8.51
N ILE A 53 4.24 -17.76 -8.17
CA ILE A 53 4.96 -18.97 -8.64
C ILE A 53 4.40 -20.21 -7.92
#